data_AF-A0A965Y893-F1
#
_entry.id   AF-A0A965Y893-F1
#
_cell.length_a   1.000
_cell.length_b   1.000
_cell.length_c   1.000
_cell.angle_alpha   90.00
_cell.angle_beta   90.00
_cell.angle_gamma   90.00
#
_symmetry.space_group_name_H-M   'P 1'
#
loop_
_entity.id
_entity.type
_entity.pdbx_description
1 polymer ?
#
loop_
_entity_poly.entity_id
_entity_poly.type
_entity_poly.pdbx_seq_one_letter_code
_entity_poly.pdbx_strand_id
1 'polypeptide(L)' 'MSQDNLIKLACDECKSINYYTNKNKKKLKEKIELKKYCKNCKKHTNHKEQK' A
#
# COMPACT_ATOMS: atom_id res chain seq x y z
N MET A 1 -20.49 -2.88 9.04
CA MET A 1 -19.64 -3.47 8.00
C MET A 1 -18.26 -2.82 8.10
N SER A 2 -17.37 -3.37 8.92
CA SER A 2 -16.12 -2.71 9.28
C SER A 2 -15.00 -3.01 8.26
N GLN A 3 -14.40 -1.96 7.71
CA GLN A 3 -13.22 -2.05 6.83
C GLN A 3 -11.94 -2.33 7.64
N ASP A 4 -11.99 -3.27 8.59
CA ASP A 4 -10.86 -3.54 9.49
C ASP A 4 -9.64 -4.11 8.77
N ASN A 5 -9.83 -4.67 7.58
CA ASN A 5 -8.78 -5.32 6.80
C ASN A 5 -8.30 -4.48 5.61
N LEU A 6 -8.88 -3.31 5.35
CA LEU A 6 -8.45 -2.46 4.25
C LEU A 6 -7.17 -1.73 4.65
N ILE A 7 -6.12 -1.90 3.86
CA ILE A 7 -4.83 -1.22 4.00
C ILE A 7 -4.57 -0.35 2.77
N LYS A 8 -3.88 0.76 2.99
CA LYS A 8 -3.50 1.70 1.94
C LYS A 8 -2.04 1.44 1.57
N LEU A 9 -1.72 1.55 0.29
CA LEU A 9 -0.35 1.45 -0.22
C LEU A 9 0.05 2.81 -0.76
N ALA A 10 1.02 3.42 -0.09
CA ALA A 10 1.56 4.73 -0.43
C ALA A 10 2.88 4.59 -1.17
N CYS A 11 3.06 5.38 -2.24
CA CYS A 11 4.31 5.45 -2.97
C CYS A 11 5.39 6.14 -2.12
N ASP A 12 6.62 5.61 -2.11
CA ASP A 12 7.73 6.19 -1.32
C ASP A 12 8.10 7.61 -1.78
N GLU A 13 8.00 7.87 -3.09
CA GLU A 13 8.50 9.12 -3.68
C GLU A 13 7.51 10.28 -3.59
N CYS A 14 6.24 10.02 -3.94
CA CYS A 14 5.21 11.07 -3.95
C CYS A 14 4.24 10.98 -2.78
N LYS A 15 4.39 9.98 -1.90
CA LYS A 15 3.52 9.72 -0.73
C LYS A 15 2.03 9.61 -1.04
N SER A 16 1.67 9.52 -2.33
CA SER A 16 0.30 9.35 -2.78
C SER A 16 -0.15 7.92 -2.54
N ILE A 17 -1.38 7.78 -2.07
CA ILE A 17 -2.04 6.49 -1.91
C ILE A 17 -2.61 6.09 -3.26
N ASN A 18 -1.98 5.11 -3.90
CA ASN A 18 -2.37 4.67 -5.25
C ASN A 18 -3.15 3.37 -5.24
N TYR A 19 -3.01 2.56 -4.17
CA TYR A 19 -3.66 1.26 -4.08
C TYR A 19 -4.27 1.04 -2.71
N TYR A 20 -5.39 0.32 -2.73
CA TYR A 20 -6.07 -0.19 -1.54
C TYR A 20 -6.07 -1.71 -1.66
N THR A 21 -5.54 -2.38 -0.65
CA THR A 21 -5.51 -3.85 -0.61
C THR A 21 -6.15 -4.33 0.68
N ASN A 22 -6.65 -5.55 0.68
CA ASN A 22 -7.17 -6.17 1.89
C ASN A 22 -6.09 -7.08 2.46
N LYS A 23 -5.69 -6.85 3.71
CA LYS A 23 -4.73 -7.67 4.42
C LYS A 23 -5.33 -8.18 5.71
N ASN A 24 -5.16 -9.47 5.96
CA ASN A 24 -5.57 -10.07 7.21
C ASN A 24 -4.50 -9.76 8.28
N LYS A 25 -4.77 -8.73 9.09
CA LYS A 25 -3.89 -8.24 10.17
C LYS A 25 -3.48 -9.33 11.17
N LYS A 26 -4.24 -10.43 11.28
CA LYS A 26 -3.95 -11.58 12.16
C LYS A 26 -2.84 -12.49 11.62
N LYS A 27 -2.74 -12.66 10.30
CA LYS A 27 -1.79 -13.60 9.66
C LYS A 27 -0.50 -12.93 9.19
N LEU A 28 -0.58 -11.70 8.70
CA LEU A 28 0.57 -10.98 8.18
C LEU A 28 0.83 -9.73 9.04
N LYS A 29 1.82 -9.83 9.94
CA LYS A 29 2.26 -8.72 10.80
C LYS A 29 3.34 -7.86 10.14
N GLU A 30 4.01 -8.38 9.12
CA GLU A 30 5.11 -7.69 8.44
C GLU A 30 4.61 -6.61 7.49
N LYS A 31 5.30 -5.47 7.44
CA LYS A 31 4.95 -4.37 6.53
C LYS A 31 5.10 -4.84 5.09
N ILE A 32 4.04 -4.67 4.29
CA ILE A 32 4.09 -5.01 2.87
C ILE A 32 4.80 -3.88 2.12
N GLU A 33 5.89 -4.23 1.42
CA GLU A 33 6.56 -3.37 0.46
C GLU A 33 6.44 -4.01 -0.92
N LEU A 34 5.78 -3.32 -1.86
CA LEU A 34 5.55 -3.84 -3.21
C LEU A 34 6.05 -2.85 -4.24
N LYS A 35 6.81 -3.33 -5.23
CA LYS A 35 7.14 -2.56 -6.42
C LYS A 35 5.92 -2.48 -7.32
N LYS A 36 5.29 -1.31 -7.37
CA LYS A 36 4.10 -1.04 -8.20
C LYS A 36 4.31 0.24 -9.00
N TYR A 37 3.56 0.34 -10.09
CA TYR A 37 3.59 1.53 -10.92
C TYR A 37 2.90 2.69 -10.19
N CYS A 38 3.58 3.81 -10.04
CA CYS A 38 2.96 5.02 -9.52
C CYS A 38 2.49 5.89 -10.69
N LYS A 39 1.18 6.17 -10.76
CA LYS A 39 0.60 7.05 -11.81
C LYS A 39 1.15 8.48 -11.73
N ASN A 40 1.45 8.96 -10.52
CA ASN A 40 1.96 10.32 -10.30
C ASN A 40 3.43 10.47 -10.75
N CYS A 41 4.29 9.50 -10.39
CA CYS A 41 5.70 9.51 -10.78
C CYS A 41 5.95 8.95 -12.19
N LYS A 42 4.94 8.31 -12.80
CA LYS A 42 5.02 7.59 -14.08
C LYS A 42 6.11 6.52 -14.16
N LYS A 43 6.53 5.95 -13.02
CA LYS A 43 7.54 4.90 -12.92
C LYS A 43 7.17 3.87 -11.86
N HIS A 44 7.85 2.72 -11.89
CA HIS A 44 7.71 1.70 -10.86
C HIS A 44 8.49 2.09 -9.61
N THR A 45 7.80 2.22 -8.49
CA THR A 45 8.37 2.62 -7.21
C THR A 45 7.97 1.65 -6.13
N ASN A 46 8.73 1.64 -5.04
CA ASN A 46 8.32 0.91 -3.84
C ASN A 46 7.09 1.60 -3.25
N HIS A 47 6.05 0.82 -3.02
CA HIS A 47 4.86 1.23 -2.30
C HIS A 47 4.87 0.54 -0.95
N LYS A 48 4.75 1.33 0.11
CA LYS A 48 4.75 0.88 1.51
C LYS A 48 3.33 0.89 2.05
N GLU A 49 3.04 -0.08 2.90
CA GLU A 49 1.79 -0.13 3.65
C GLU A 49 1.67 1.08 4.59
N GLN A 50 0.62 1.87 4.39
CA GLN A 50 0.20 2.96 5.25
C GLN A 50 -1.12 2.57 5.92
N LYS A 51 -1.16 2.72 7.25
CA LYS A 51 -2.34 2.40 8.07
C LYS A 51 -3.53 3.30 7.74
#